data_AF-A0A850QVB8-F1
#
_entry.id   AF-A0A850QVB8-F1
#
_cell.length_a   1.000
_cell.length_b   1.000
_cell.length_c   1.000
_cell.angle_alpha   90.00
_cell.angle_beta   90.00
_cell.angle_gamma   90.00
#
_symmetry.space_group_name_H-M   'P 1'
#
loop_
_entity.id
_entity.type
_entity.pdbx_description
1 polymer ?
#
loop_
_entity_poly.entity_id
_entity_poly.type
_entity_poly.pdbx_seq_one_letter_code
_entity_poly.pdbx_strand_id
1 'polypeptide(L)'
;MSVNIALSGLGAAQKDLNTTSNNIANANTYGFKESRAEFGDVYSNSIFSNAKTSTGGGVQTSTVAQQFHEGSSLYTNNPLDLRISGAGFFAVADNKAEPANNSLTRNGAFHLNNQNELVNSEGKFLLGYDVNSDTNTVSSYEPKSMKIDDVFGKPTPSKNMDISLNLPNKETTPKNHPFNFDDKDSYSRSTSSTIYDSLGKPYKMNTYYVAKYNPADPTTANTWEVYHTVTNPSGKELPLDVDATKLDPTFVANGAAAHKGYIMKFDTSGQLQASSPSVIDMVNFKKAGIDVGGADDSQALTMNYKEPTQYASPFEVRQ
;
A
#
# COMPACT_ATOMS: atom_id res chain seq x y z
N MET A 1 -48.88 -39.69 34.61
CA MET A 1 -48.61 -38.30 34.15
C MET A 1 -47.64 -37.55 35.07
N SER A 2 -47.75 -37.63 36.41
CA SER A 2 -46.83 -36.94 37.35
C SER A 2 -45.35 -37.32 37.24
N VAL A 3 -45.03 -38.61 37.06
CA VAL A 3 -43.64 -39.09 36.93
C VAL A 3 -42.95 -38.55 35.67
N ASN A 4 -43.68 -38.42 34.56
CA ASN A 4 -43.13 -37.87 33.32
C ASN A 4 -42.81 -36.37 33.46
N ILE A 5 -43.65 -35.62 34.18
CA ILE A 5 -43.40 -34.21 34.50
C ILE A 5 -42.13 -34.09 35.35
N ALA A 6 -42.01 -34.89 36.42
CA ALA A 6 -40.82 -34.89 37.28
C ALA A 6 -39.54 -35.31 36.53
N LEU A 7 -39.63 -36.34 35.67
CA LEU A 7 -38.51 -36.79 34.84
C LEU A 7 -38.07 -35.73 33.83
N SER A 8 -39.04 -35.03 33.23
CA SER A 8 -38.76 -33.91 32.30
C SER A 8 -38.03 -32.75 33.01
N GLY A 9 -38.42 -32.43 34.24
CA GLY A 9 -37.75 -31.42 35.07
C GLY A 9 -36.33 -31.81 35.46
N LEU A 10 -36.11 -33.07 35.85
CA LEU A 10 -34.76 -33.58 36.14
C LEU A 10 -33.86 -33.55 34.90
N GLY A 11 -34.39 -33.93 33.74
CA GLY A 11 -33.67 -33.88 32.47
C GLY A 11 -33.27 -32.44 32.09
N ALA A 12 -34.18 -31.48 32.27
CA ALA A 12 -33.89 -30.06 32.05
C ALA A 12 -32.78 -29.55 32.99
N ALA A 13 -32.86 -29.86 34.29
CA ALA A 13 -31.83 -29.48 35.26
C ALA A 13 -30.46 -30.10 34.94
N GLN A 14 -30.42 -31.37 34.53
CA GLN A 14 -29.17 -32.02 34.09
C GLN A 14 -28.57 -31.30 32.87
N LYS A 15 -29.40 -30.87 31.93
CA LYS A 15 -28.93 -30.17 30.73
C LYS A 15 -28.39 -28.77 31.06
N ASP A 16 -29.02 -28.07 31.99
CA ASP A 16 -28.54 -26.79 32.51
C ASP A 16 -27.17 -26.93 33.20
N LEU A 17 -27.05 -27.92 34.09
CA LEU A 17 -25.79 -28.24 34.77
C LEU A 17 -24.68 -28.62 33.79
N ASN A 18 -24.98 -29.42 32.76
CA ASN A 18 -24.00 -29.80 31.75
C ASN A 18 -23.50 -28.58 30.95
N THR A 19 -24.41 -27.66 30.61
CA THR A 19 -24.07 -26.45 29.85
C THR A 19 -23.23 -25.51 30.70
N THR A 20 -23.64 -25.26 31.94
CA THR A 20 -22.88 -24.44 32.91
C THR A 20 -21.50 -25.04 33.20
N SER A 21 -21.41 -26.36 33.38
CA SER A 21 -20.14 -27.05 33.61
C SER A 21 -19.19 -26.91 32.43
N ASN A 22 -19.70 -26.98 31.19
CA ASN A 22 -18.90 -26.78 29.99
C ASN A 22 -18.37 -25.33 29.88
N ASN A 23 -19.20 -24.34 30.22
CA ASN A 23 -18.78 -22.94 30.25
C ASN A 23 -17.66 -22.71 31.28
N ILE A 24 -17.80 -23.26 32.49
CA ILE A 24 -16.78 -23.16 33.55
C ILE A 24 -15.48 -23.82 33.10
N ALA A 25 -15.55 -25.02 32.51
CA ALA A 25 -14.38 -25.74 32.03
C ALA A 25 -13.60 -24.98 30.95
N ASN A 26 -14.29 -24.17 30.13
CA ASN A 26 -13.71 -23.40 29.03
C ASN A 26 -13.53 -21.90 29.34
N ALA A 27 -13.64 -21.49 30.61
CA ALA A 27 -13.58 -20.08 30.99
C ALA A 27 -12.25 -19.38 30.59
N ASN A 28 -11.16 -20.15 30.48
CA ASN A 28 -9.83 -19.64 30.08
C ASN A 28 -9.49 -19.89 28.60
N THR A 29 -10.39 -20.52 27.83
CA THR A 29 -10.13 -20.82 26.41
C THR A 29 -10.38 -19.57 25.56
N TYR A 30 -9.34 -19.09 24.88
CA TYR A 30 -9.46 -17.93 23.99
C TYR A 30 -10.45 -18.18 22.85
N GLY A 31 -11.31 -17.19 22.59
CA GLY A 31 -12.34 -17.27 21.54
C GLY A 31 -13.54 -18.14 21.89
N PHE A 32 -13.62 -18.72 23.10
CA PHE A 32 -14.81 -19.44 23.57
C PHE A 32 -16.03 -18.50 23.65
N LYS A 33 -17.20 -19.03 23.30
CA LYS A 33 -18.48 -18.34 23.46
C LYS A 33 -19.38 -19.17 24.35
N GLU A 34 -19.80 -18.54 25.45
CA GLU A 34 -20.67 -19.12 26.46
C GLU A 34 -21.96 -19.66 25.82
N SER A 35 -22.42 -20.82 26.29
CA SER A 35 -23.71 -21.39 25.88
C SER A 35 -24.73 -21.31 27.01
N ARG A 36 -26.01 -21.15 26.68
CA ARG A 36 -27.11 -21.15 27.64
C ARG A 36 -28.17 -22.16 27.23
N ALA A 37 -28.63 -22.98 28.18
CA ALA A 37 -29.78 -23.86 27.96
C ALA A 37 -31.07 -23.04 28.04
N GLU A 38 -31.93 -23.19 27.04
CA GLU A 38 -33.24 -22.55 26.98
C GLU A 38 -34.33 -23.62 27.06
N PHE A 39 -35.37 -23.34 27.84
CA PHE A 39 -36.43 -24.29 28.16
C PHE A 39 -37.79 -23.75 27.73
N GLY A 40 -38.67 -24.66 27.28
CA GLY A 40 -40.06 -24.38 26.98
C GLY A 40 -40.99 -25.28 27.79
N ASP A 41 -42.15 -24.77 28.16
CA ASP A 41 -43.20 -25.58 28.77
C ASP A 41 -43.87 -26.47 27.72
N VAL A 42 -44.21 -27.69 28.12
CA VAL A 42 -44.99 -28.60 27.29
C VAL A 42 -46.44 -28.42 27.68
N TYR A 43 -47.27 -28.03 26.73
CA TYR A 43 -48.71 -27.89 26.96
C TYR A 43 -49.49 -28.65 25.90
N SER A 44 -50.43 -29.48 26.33
CA SER A 44 -51.23 -30.32 25.43
C SER A 44 -52.71 -30.03 25.64
N ASN A 45 -53.24 -29.06 24.89
CA ASN A 45 -54.68 -28.79 24.85
C ASN A 45 -55.32 -29.54 23.68
N SER A 46 -56.30 -30.40 23.98
CA SER A 46 -57.25 -30.92 22.99
C SER A 46 -58.41 -29.94 22.83
N ILE A 47 -59.03 -29.87 21.63
CA ILE A 47 -60.19 -29.01 21.32
C ILE A 47 -61.40 -29.32 22.23
N PHE A 48 -61.41 -30.51 22.85
CA PHE A 48 -62.45 -30.96 23.79
C PHE A 48 -62.07 -30.79 25.27
N SER A 49 -60.92 -30.18 25.58
CA SER A 49 -60.42 -30.00 26.95
C SER A 49 -60.75 -28.61 27.49
N ASN A 50 -61.19 -28.52 28.75
CA ASN A 50 -61.41 -27.24 29.41
C ASN A 50 -60.06 -26.60 29.78
N ALA A 51 -59.70 -25.53 29.09
CA ALA A 51 -58.44 -24.82 29.29
C ALA A 51 -58.22 -24.30 30.73
N LYS A 52 -59.29 -24.09 31.52
CA LYS A 52 -59.19 -23.65 32.92
C LYS A 52 -58.79 -24.76 33.90
N THR A 53 -58.87 -26.02 33.50
CA THR A 53 -58.56 -27.19 34.35
C THR A 53 -57.44 -28.06 33.77
N SER A 54 -56.85 -27.65 32.64
CA SER A 54 -55.76 -28.39 32.00
C SER A 54 -54.45 -28.13 32.76
N THR A 55 -53.69 -29.20 33.01
CA THR A 55 -52.43 -29.17 33.76
C THR A 55 -51.26 -29.23 32.80
N GLY A 56 -50.13 -28.57 33.15
CA GLY A 56 -48.94 -28.55 32.31
C GLY A 56 -48.37 -29.96 32.07
N GLY A 57 -47.84 -30.19 30.87
CA GLY A 57 -47.27 -31.47 30.42
C GLY A 57 -45.79 -31.68 30.77
N GLY A 58 -45.15 -30.72 31.43
CA GLY A 58 -43.74 -30.77 31.82
C GLY A 58 -42.91 -29.68 31.13
N VAL A 59 -41.60 -29.91 31.02
CA VAL A 59 -40.64 -28.98 30.42
C VAL A 59 -39.77 -29.70 29.40
N GLN A 60 -39.38 -29.03 28.33
CA GLN A 60 -38.44 -29.54 27.35
C GLN A 60 -37.33 -28.51 27.10
N THR A 61 -36.10 -28.97 26.88
CA THR A 61 -35.02 -28.11 26.38
C THR A 61 -35.32 -27.74 24.93
N SER A 62 -35.48 -26.45 24.68
CA SER A 62 -35.73 -25.89 23.35
C SER A 62 -34.42 -25.85 22.55
N THR A 63 -33.40 -25.18 23.10
CA THR A 63 -32.09 -25.06 22.44
C THR A 63 -30.97 -24.88 23.46
N VAL A 64 -29.73 -25.07 23.01
CA VAL A 64 -28.54 -24.59 23.71
C VAL A 64 -27.96 -23.46 22.87
N ALA A 65 -28.26 -22.22 23.25
CA ALA A 65 -27.94 -21.03 22.48
C ALA A 65 -26.55 -20.49 22.85
N GLN A 66 -25.69 -20.35 21.85
CA GLN A 66 -24.38 -19.72 22.00
C GLN A 66 -24.51 -18.18 22.06
N GLN A 67 -23.79 -17.55 22.98
CA GLN A 67 -23.87 -16.12 23.25
C GLN A 67 -22.71 -15.38 22.58
N PHE A 68 -22.99 -14.47 21.65
CA PHE A 68 -21.98 -13.79 20.81
C PHE A 68 -21.56 -12.39 21.31
N HIS A 69 -21.70 -12.11 22.59
CA HIS A 69 -21.22 -10.84 23.15
C HIS A 69 -19.67 -10.79 23.18
N GLU A 70 -19.12 -9.57 23.20
CA GLU A 70 -17.68 -9.33 23.21
C GLU A 70 -17.11 -9.55 24.62
N GLY A 71 -15.97 -10.24 24.71
CA GLY A 71 -15.23 -10.43 25.96
C GLY A 71 -14.17 -9.34 26.16
N SER A 72 -13.54 -9.34 27.34
CA SER A 72 -12.41 -8.47 27.63
C SER A 72 -11.23 -8.71 26.68
N SER A 73 -10.46 -7.67 26.41
CA SER A 73 -9.23 -7.76 25.64
C SER A 73 -8.05 -8.02 26.56
N LEU A 74 -7.14 -8.90 26.15
CA LEU A 74 -5.86 -9.14 26.79
C LEU A 74 -4.76 -8.78 25.80
N TYR A 75 -3.77 -8.03 26.27
CA TYR A 75 -2.59 -7.72 25.48
C TYR A 75 -1.58 -8.85 25.58
N THR A 76 -1.00 -9.24 24.45
CA THR A 76 0.08 -10.23 24.37
C THR A 76 1.31 -9.60 23.73
N ASN A 77 2.47 -10.25 23.86
CA ASN A 77 3.72 -9.80 23.24
C ASN A 77 3.93 -10.40 21.84
N ASN A 78 3.00 -11.21 21.33
CA ASN A 78 3.09 -11.80 20.00
C ASN A 78 2.34 -10.91 18.98
N PRO A 79 3.02 -10.35 17.96
CA PRO A 79 2.37 -9.49 16.97
C PRO A 79 1.35 -10.23 16.08
N LEU A 80 1.40 -11.56 16.05
CA LEU A 80 0.47 -12.39 15.27
C LEU A 80 -0.78 -12.80 16.06
N ASP A 81 -0.92 -12.38 17.32
CA ASP A 81 -2.15 -12.56 18.07
C ASP A 81 -3.15 -11.47 17.69
N LEU A 82 -4.24 -11.89 17.04
CA LEU A 82 -5.26 -10.99 16.51
C LEU A 82 -6.57 -11.11 17.26
N ARG A 83 -7.29 -9.99 17.40
CA ARG A 83 -8.63 -9.93 17.98
C ARG A 83 -9.57 -9.17 17.04
N ILE A 84 -10.74 -9.75 16.79
CA ILE A 84 -11.83 -9.07 16.09
C ILE A 84 -12.65 -8.28 17.12
N SER A 85 -12.72 -6.96 16.94
CA SER A 85 -13.70 -6.13 17.66
C SER A 85 -15.01 -6.09 16.88
N GLY A 86 -16.14 -6.31 17.55
CA GLY A 86 -17.45 -6.42 16.91
C GLY A 86 -17.75 -7.79 16.30
N ALA A 87 -18.60 -7.80 15.26
CA ALA A 87 -19.06 -8.99 14.55
C ALA A 87 -18.02 -9.46 13.51
N GLY A 88 -17.95 -10.76 13.25
CA GLY A 88 -17.00 -11.35 12.30
C GLY A 88 -16.27 -12.59 12.85
N PHE A 89 -15.55 -13.29 11.98
CA PHE A 89 -14.74 -14.47 12.29
C PHE A 89 -13.50 -14.48 11.40
N PHE A 90 -12.44 -15.13 11.85
CA PHE A 90 -11.34 -15.52 10.99
C PHE A 90 -11.74 -16.75 10.20
N ALA A 91 -11.45 -16.77 8.90
CA ALA A 91 -11.61 -17.95 8.06
C ALA A 91 -10.29 -18.73 8.05
N VAL A 92 -10.37 -20.02 8.37
CA VAL A 92 -9.21 -20.93 8.38
C VAL A 92 -9.50 -22.16 7.53
N ALA A 93 -8.49 -22.76 6.90
CA ALA A 93 -8.64 -23.99 6.14
C ALA A 93 -7.72 -25.09 6.69
N ASP A 94 -8.20 -26.33 6.70
CA ASP A 94 -7.38 -27.50 7.06
C ASP A 94 -6.33 -27.79 5.97
N ASN A 95 -6.71 -27.60 4.70
CA ASN A 95 -5.83 -27.77 3.56
C ASN A 95 -5.77 -26.46 2.76
N LYS A 96 -4.56 -25.92 2.58
CA LYS A 96 -4.33 -24.69 1.80
C LYS A 96 -4.74 -24.79 0.33
N ALA A 97 -4.81 -25.99 -0.24
CA ALA A 97 -5.27 -26.22 -1.60
C ALA A 97 -6.81 -26.16 -1.72
N GLU A 98 -7.54 -26.21 -0.61
CA GLU A 98 -9.00 -26.24 -0.57
C GLU A 98 -9.56 -25.10 0.31
N PRO A 99 -9.27 -23.82 0.00
CA PRO A 99 -9.72 -22.69 0.82
C PRO A 99 -11.24 -22.52 0.85
N ALA A 100 -11.97 -23.15 -0.07
CA ALA A 100 -13.43 -23.18 -0.09
C ALA A 100 -14.02 -24.03 1.06
N ASN A 101 -13.28 -25.03 1.55
CA ASN A 101 -13.66 -25.85 2.70
C ASN A 101 -13.13 -25.21 3.99
N ASN A 102 -13.56 -23.98 4.27
CA ASN A 102 -13.09 -23.21 5.41
C ASN A 102 -13.96 -23.43 6.66
N SER A 103 -13.30 -23.25 7.80
CA SER A 103 -13.90 -23.16 9.12
C SER A 103 -13.82 -21.72 9.62
N LEU A 104 -14.75 -21.34 10.49
CA LEU A 104 -14.76 -20.02 11.12
C LEU A 104 -14.29 -20.13 12.57
N THR A 105 -13.40 -19.23 12.97
CA THR A 105 -12.91 -19.18 14.36
C THR A 105 -12.84 -17.75 14.89
N ARG A 106 -13.04 -17.61 16.19
CA ARG A 106 -12.81 -16.37 16.96
C ARG A 106 -11.46 -16.37 17.67
N ASN A 107 -10.80 -17.53 17.74
CA ASN A 107 -9.47 -17.62 18.31
C ASN A 107 -8.46 -17.09 17.30
N GLY A 108 -7.80 -15.98 17.63
CA GLY A 108 -6.80 -15.33 16.78
C GLY A 108 -5.36 -15.56 17.23
N ALA A 109 -5.09 -16.62 17.99
CA ALA A 109 -3.72 -17.03 18.31
C ALA A 109 -3.07 -17.71 17.10
N PHE A 110 -2.36 -16.93 16.28
CA PHE A 110 -1.67 -17.40 15.09
C PHE A 110 -0.15 -17.39 15.28
N HIS A 111 0.52 -18.26 14.55
CA HIS A 111 1.98 -18.33 14.46
C HIS A 111 2.40 -18.72 13.06
N LEU A 112 3.68 -18.56 12.74
CA LEU A 112 4.24 -18.98 11.46
C LEU A 112 4.68 -20.44 11.53
N ASN A 113 4.37 -21.20 10.47
CA ASN A 113 4.95 -22.52 10.26
C ASN A 113 6.33 -22.40 9.57
N ASN A 114 6.98 -23.54 9.30
CA ASN A 114 8.29 -23.61 8.63
C ASN A 114 8.30 -23.07 7.19
N GLN A 115 7.13 -22.82 6.60
CA GLN A 115 6.93 -22.29 5.26
C GLN A 115 6.51 -20.81 5.28
N ASN A 116 6.58 -20.17 6.45
CA ASN A 116 6.12 -18.81 6.72
C ASN A 116 4.63 -18.57 6.42
N GLU A 117 3.81 -19.61 6.53
CA GLU A 117 2.36 -19.50 6.43
C GLU A 117 1.77 -19.28 7.83
N LEU A 118 0.74 -18.42 7.94
CA LEU A 118 0.06 -18.19 9.21
C LEU A 118 -0.86 -19.36 9.52
N VAL A 119 -0.62 -20.02 10.65
CA VAL A 119 -1.40 -21.16 11.13
C VAL A 119 -1.84 -20.94 12.57
N ASN A 120 -2.98 -21.53 12.95
CA ASN A 120 -3.41 -21.59 14.34
C ASN A 120 -2.79 -22.79 15.07
N SER A 121 -3.05 -22.95 16.37
CA SER A 121 -2.55 -24.08 17.19
C SER A 121 -3.00 -25.47 16.72
N GLU A 122 -4.06 -25.55 15.91
CA GLU A 122 -4.55 -26.80 15.30
C GLU A 122 -3.88 -27.11 13.95
N GLY A 123 -3.00 -26.23 13.47
CA GLY A 123 -2.34 -26.35 12.16
C GLY A 123 -3.18 -25.86 10.98
N LYS A 124 -4.33 -25.23 11.23
CA LYS A 124 -5.19 -24.68 10.17
C LYS A 124 -4.63 -23.36 9.66
N PHE A 125 -4.66 -23.18 8.34
CA PHE A 125 -4.12 -22.01 7.65
C PHE A 125 -5.10 -20.84 7.73
N LEU A 126 -4.62 -19.67 8.14
CA LEU A 126 -5.40 -18.44 8.09
C LEU A 126 -5.56 -18.00 6.63
N LEU A 127 -6.80 -17.76 6.22
CA LEU A 127 -7.13 -17.31 4.88
C LEU A 127 -7.15 -15.78 4.81
N GLY A 128 -6.71 -15.27 3.66
CA GLY A 128 -6.75 -13.86 3.31
C GLY A 128 -6.82 -13.67 1.81
N TYR A 129 -6.73 -12.42 1.38
CA TYR A 129 -6.73 -12.06 -0.03
C TYR A 129 -5.33 -11.67 -0.47
N ASP A 130 -5.02 -12.01 -1.71
CA ASP A 130 -3.73 -11.71 -2.30
C ASP A 130 -3.65 -10.22 -2.65
N VAL A 131 -2.48 -9.61 -2.47
CA VAL A 131 -2.25 -8.17 -2.67
C VAL A 131 -1.13 -8.00 -3.67
N ASN A 132 -1.36 -7.16 -4.68
CA ASN A 132 -0.30 -6.78 -5.60
C ASN A 132 0.71 -5.89 -4.88
N SER A 133 1.97 -6.33 -4.80
CA SER A 133 3.04 -5.63 -4.08
C SER A 133 3.43 -4.28 -4.70
N ASP A 134 3.15 -4.05 -5.98
CA ASP A 134 3.47 -2.78 -6.66
C ASP A 134 2.41 -1.71 -6.40
N THR A 135 1.13 -2.10 -6.38
CA THR A 135 -0.01 -1.17 -6.24
C THR A 135 -0.58 -1.12 -4.83
N ASN A 136 -0.21 -2.06 -3.96
CA ASN A 136 -0.81 -2.30 -2.65
C ASN A 136 -2.33 -2.52 -2.70
N THR A 137 -2.85 -2.99 -3.84
CA THR A 137 -4.28 -3.28 -4.02
C THR A 137 -4.53 -4.79 -3.99
N VAL A 138 -5.68 -5.20 -3.47
CA VAL A 138 -6.13 -6.60 -3.52
C VAL A 138 -6.19 -7.04 -4.99
N SER A 139 -5.44 -8.08 -5.34
CA SER A 139 -5.33 -8.59 -6.70
C SER A 139 -6.41 -9.62 -7.02
N SER A 140 -6.87 -10.36 -6.01
CA SER A 140 -7.96 -11.33 -6.11
C SER A 140 -8.73 -11.44 -4.80
N TYR A 141 -10.05 -11.55 -4.91
CA TYR A 141 -10.95 -11.84 -3.79
C TYR A 141 -11.18 -13.34 -3.59
N GLU A 142 -10.38 -14.19 -4.24
CA GLU A 142 -10.35 -15.61 -3.92
C GLU A 142 -9.50 -15.82 -2.66
N PRO A 143 -10.06 -16.42 -1.59
CA PRO A 143 -9.32 -16.63 -0.36
C PRO A 143 -8.18 -17.63 -0.58
N LYS A 144 -7.00 -17.29 -0.07
CA LYS A 144 -5.80 -18.13 -0.08
C LYS A 144 -5.14 -18.13 1.29
N SER A 145 -4.34 -19.17 1.58
CA SER A 145 -3.53 -19.20 2.80
C SER A 145 -2.57 -18.00 2.84
N MET A 146 -2.59 -17.24 3.93
CA MET A 146 -1.68 -16.12 4.10
C MET A 146 -0.26 -16.62 4.36
N LYS A 147 0.67 -16.08 3.58
CA LYS A 147 2.09 -16.37 3.68
C LYS A 147 2.85 -15.05 3.81
N ILE A 148 3.75 -14.99 4.79
CA ILE A 148 4.70 -13.89 4.91
C ILE A 148 5.93 -14.30 4.12
N ASP A 149 6.14 -13.67 2.97
CA ASP A 149 7.35 -13.93 2.20
C ASP A 149 8.57 -13.41 2.95
N ASP A 150 9.63 -14.22 2.94
CA ASP A 150 10.94 -13.84 3.46
C ASP A 150 11.68 -13.00 2.41
N VAL A 151 11.14 -11.80 2.13
CA VAL A 151 11.76 -10.86 1.21
C VAL A 151 12.49 -9.78 1.99
N PHE A 152 13.81 -9.92 2.06
CA PHE A 152 14.69 -8.84 2.47
C PHE A 152 14.87 -7.85 1.32
N GLY A 153 14.29 -6.66 1.48
CA GLY A 153 14.71 -5.41 0.84
C GLY A 153 15.15 -5.52 -0.62
N LYS A 154 14.34 -6.15 -1.49
CA LYS A 154 14.62 -6.18 -2.93
C LYS A 154 14.71 -4.73 -3.42
N PRO A 155 15.85 -4.31 -3.99
CA PRO A 155 15.99 -2.94 -4.46
C PRO A 155 15.00 -2.67 -5.60
N THR A 156 14.43 -1.47 -5.59
CA THR A 156 13.54 -1.00 -6.65
C THR A 156 14.23 0.12 -7.43
N PRO A 157 14.26 0.04 -8.77
CA PRO A 157 14.83 1.10 -9.58
C PRO A 157 14.03 2.39 -9.44
N SER A 158 14.70 3.53 -9.41
CA SER A 158 14.05 4.84 -9.52
C SER A 158 13.31 4.95 -10.85
N LYS A 159 12.02 5.31 -10.81
CA LYS A 159 11.18 5.51 -12.00
C LYS A 159 10.66 6.95 -12.11
N ASN A 160 10.15 7.47 -11.01
CA ASN A 160 9.56 8.81 -10.94
C ASN A 160 10.36 9.70 -10.01
N MET A 161 10.53 10.96 -10.39
CA MET A 161 11.09 12.02 -9.54
C MET A 161 10.10 13.18 -9.49
N ASP A 162 9.57 13.44 -8.31
CA ASP A 162 8.69 14.60 -8.11
C ASP A 162 9.55 15.81 -7.75
N ILE A 163 9.37 16.92 -8.46
CA ILE A 163 10.20 18.12 -8.34
C ILE A 163 9.30 19.32 -8.11
N SER A 164 9.51 20.01 -6.99
CA SER A 164 8.96 21.34 -6.73
C SER A 164 10.11 22.33 -6.65
N LEU A 165 10.01 23.45 -7.36
CA LEU A 165 11.11 24.42 -7.39
C LEU A 165 10.66 25.85 -7.56
N ASN A 166 11.56 26.77 -7.22
CA ASN A 166 11.46 28.19 -7.54
C ASN A 166 12.69 28.63 -8.36
N LEU A 167 12.45 29.17 -9.55
CA LEU A 167 13.48 29.77 -10.41
C LEU A 167 13.52 31.30 -10.21
N PRO A 168 14.68 31.92 -9.94
CA PRO A 168 14.74 33.36 -9.74
C PRO A 168 14.45 34.14 -11.02
N ASN A 169 13.51 35.08 -10.97
CA ASN A 169 13.10 35.87 -12.14
C ASN A 169 14.12 36.91 -12.66
N LYS A 170 15.28 37.05 -12.01
CA LYS A 170 16.33 38.04 -12.37
C LYS A 170 17.50 37.44 -13.13
N GLU A 171 17.54 36.12 -13.27
CA GLU A 171 18.64 35.44 -13.94
C GLU A 171 18.58 35.72 -15.44
N THR A 172 19.71 36.13 -16.01
CA THR A 172 19.85 36.37 -17.44
C THR A 172 20.53 35.19 -18.12
N THR A 173 20.44 35.13 -19.45
CA THR A 173 21.14 34.12 -20.24
C THR A 173 22.62 34.01 -19.85
N PRO A 174 23.13 32.79 -19.61
CA PRO A 174 24.55 32.58 -19.32
C PRO A 174 25.47 33.11 -20.43
N LYS A 175 26.70 33.42 -20.03
CA LYS A 175 27.70 34.04 -20.92
C LYS A 175 28.02 33.12 -22.09
N ASN A 176 28.20 31.83 -21.81
CA ASN A 176 28.52 30.84 -22.82
C ASN A 176 27.25 30.08 -23.21
N HIS A 177 27.05 29.87 -24.49
CA HIS A 177 25.95 29.10 -25.03
C HIS A 177 26.37 28.49 -26.39
N PRO A 178 25.90 27.30 -26.78
CA PRO A 178 24.86 26.49 -26.12
C PRO A 178 25.33 25.84 -24.80
N PHE A 179 24.38 25.29 -24.02
CA PHE A 179 24.65 24.64 -22.72
C PHE A 179 25.71 23.54 -22.84
N ASN A 180 26.67 23.51 -21.91
CA ASN A 180 27.66 22.45 -21.77
C ASN A 180 27.94 22.18 -20.28
N PHE A 181 27.66 20.98 -19.79
CA PHE A 181 27.84 20.63 -18.38
C PHE A 181 29.31 20.71 -17.90
N ASP A 182 30.29 20.64 -18.82
CA ASP A 182 31.72 20.84 -18.50
C ASP A 182 32.09 22.33 -18.33
N ASP A 183 31.23 23.26 -18.77
CA ASP A 183 31.45 24.71 -18.73
C ASP A 183 30.51 25.38 -17.71
N LYS A 184 31.10 25.85 -16.61
CA LYS A 184 30.40 26.53 -15.51
C LYS A 184 29.73 27.83 -15.92
N ASP A 185 30.20 28.48 -16.99
CA ASP A 185 29.63 29.74 -17.49
C ASP A 185 28.49 29.51 -18.49
N SER A 186 28.09 28.25 -18.71
CA SER A 186 27.04 27.87 -19.66
C SER A 186 25.66 27.60 -19.03
N TYR A 187 25.57 27.61 -17.69
CA TYR A 187 24.32 27.41 -16.95
C TYR A 187 24.17 28.40 -15.80
N SER A 188 22.92 28.63 -15.38
CA SER A 188 22.60 29.60 -14.32
C SER A 188 22.62 28.93 -12.94
N ARG A 189 22.00 27.75 -12.82
CA ARG A 189 21.89 27.00 -11.55
C ARG A 189 22.04 25.51 -11.80
N SER A 190 22.47 24.78 -10.79
CA SER A 190 22.50 23.31 -10.82
C SER A 190 22.13 22.73 -9.47
N THR A 191 21.55 21.52 -9.49
CA THR A 191 21.26 20.71 -8.31
C THR A 191 21.61 19.27 -8.57
N SER A 192 21.84 18.49 -7.51
CA SER A 192 22.16 17.07 -7.64
C SER A 192 21.31 16.21 -6.73
N SER A 193 20.93 15.03 -7.22
CA SER A 193 20.11 14.06 -6.51
C SER A 193 20.68 12.65 -6.71
N THR A 194 20.26 11.72 -5.85
CA THR A 194 20.69 10.33 -5.93
C THR A 194 19.54 9.49 -6.46
N ILE A 195 19.81 8.74 -7.52
CA ILE A 195 18.88 7.77 -8.14
C ILE A 195 19.44 6.36 -7.97
N TYR A 196 18.59 5.34 -8.01
CA TYR A 196 19.00 3.94 -7.83
C TYR A 196 18.68 3.12 -9.09
N ASP A 197 19.58 2.19 -9.43
CA ASP A 197 19.30 1.18 -10.45
C ASP A 197 18.48 0.00 -9.88
N SER A 198 18.12 -0.95 -10.75
CA SER A 198 17.35 -2.14 -10.37
C SER A 198 18.08 -3.11 -9.44
N LEU A 199 19.39 -2.93 -9.22
CA LEU A 199 20.18 -3.68 -8.24
C LEU A 199 20.46 -2.86 -6.97
N GLY A 200 19.91 -1.63 -6.88
CA GLY A 200 20.01 -0.76 -5.70
C GLY A 200 21.29 0.05 -5.64
N LYS A 201 22.07 0.12 -6.72
CA LYS A 201 23.29 0.93 -6.75
C LYS A 201 22.94 2.40 -6.95
N PRO A 202 23.52 3.34 -6.17
CA PRO A 202 23.25 4.75 -6.30
C PRO A 202 24.05 5.36 -7.48
N TYR A 203 23.40 6.26 -8.21
CA TYR A 203 24.01 7.14 -9.21
C TYR A 203 23.68 8.58 -8.88
N LYS A 204 24.64 9.48 -9.12
CA LYS A 204 24.43 10.91 -8.94
C LYS A 204 23.87 11.50 -10.23
N MET A 205 22.66 12.04 -10.15
CA MET A 205 22.02 12.78 -11.23
C MET A 205 22.16 14.28 -10.98
N ASN A 206 22.66 15.04 -11.95
CA ASN A 206 22.67 16.50 -11.90
C ASN A 206 21.57 17.05 -12.81
N THR A 207 20.96 18.13 -12.36
CA THR A 207 20.01 18.93 -13.14
C THR A 207 20.55 20.33 -13.27
N TYR A 208 20.63 20.83 -14.49
CA TYR A 208 21.13 22.15 -14.84
C TYR A 208 19.99 23.01 -15.36
N TYR A 209 19.90 24.24 -14.86
CA TYR A 209 18.91 25.23 -15.23
C TYR A 209 19.60 26.40 -15.93
N VAL A 210 19.12 26.73 -17.13
CA VAL A 210 19.69 27.76 -18.01
C VAL A 210 18.60 28.80 -18.25
N ALA A 211 18.75 29.98 -17.67
CA ALA A 211 17.84 31.09 -17.96
C ALA A 211 18.00 31.51 -19.43
N LYS A 212 16.89 31.88 -20.09
CA LYS A 212 16.94 32.44 -21.46
C LYS A 212 16.62 33.92 -21.52
N TYR A 213 16.31 34.54 -20.39
CA TYR A 213 15.94 35.94 -20.35
C TYR A 213 17.09 36.83 -20.85
N ASN A 214 16.81 37.55 -21.93
CA ASN A 214 17.65 38.62 -22.44
C ASN A 214 16.88 39.96 -22.38
N PRO A 215 17.35 40.97 -21.63
CA PRO A 215 16.71 42.29 -21.59
C PRO A 215 16.58 42.98 -22.96
N ALA A 216 17.45 42.64 -23.92
CA ALA A 216 17.40 43.15 -25.29
C ALA A 216 16.41 42.38 -26.20
N ASP A 217 15.93 41.21 -25.77
CA ASP A 217 14.94 40.40 -26.50
C ASP A 217 13.84 39.88 -25.54
N PRO A 218 12.71 40.61 -25.42
CA PRO A 218 11.65 40.27 -24.49
C PRO A 218 10.91 38.97 -24.85
N THR A 219 11.12 38.40 -26.04
CA THR A 219 10.45 37.16 -26.46
C THR A 219 10.95 35.92 -25.71
N THR A 220 12.11 36.03 -25.07
CA THR A 220 12.76 34.98 -24.26
C THR A 220 12.47 35.11 -22.77
N ALA A 221 11.62 36.08 -22.37
CA ALA A 221 11.24 36.27 -20.99
C ALA A 221 10.56 35.02 -20.41
N ASN A 222 10.75 34.82 -19.10
CA ASN A 222 10.15 33.73 -18.33
C ASN A 222 10.37 32.33 -18.93
N THR A 223 11.50 32.14 -19.61
CA THR A 223 11.84 30.90 -20.30
C THR A 223 13.12 30.34 -19.73
N TRP A 224 13.10 29.04 -19.42
CA TRP A 224 14.21 28.29 -18.87
C TRP A 224 14.42 27.02 -19.68
N GLU A 225 15.67 26.68 -19.96
CA GLU A 225 16.03 25.35 -20.44
C GLU A 225 16.55 24.52 -19.28
N VAL A 226 16.20 23.23 -19.27
CA VAL A 226 16.64 22.29 -18.26
C VAL A 226 17.26 21.07 -18.91
N TYR A 227 18.41 20.68 -18.37
CA TYR A 227 19.25 19.61 -18.85
C TYR A 227 19.62 18.68 -17.70
N HIS A 228 19.81 17.40 -18.00
CA HIS A 228 20.12 16.39 -17.00
C HIS A 228 21.34 15.57 -17.40
N THR A 229 22.11 15.18 -16.39
CA THR A 229 23.24 14.28 -16.56
C THR A 229 23.26 13.25 -15.44
N VAL A 230 23.93 12.13 -15.69
CA VAL A 230 24.17 11.10 -14.69
C VAL A 230 25.67 10.84 -14.63
N THR A 231 26.21 10.87 -13.42
CA THR A 231 27.59 10.45 -13.16
C THR A 231 27.62 8.94 -13.06
N ASN A 232 28.36 8.30 -13.96
CA ASN A 232 28.55 6.86 -13.94
C ASN A 232 29.47 6.44 -12.77
N PRO A 233 29.58 5.14 -12.47
CA PRO A 233 30.40 4.65 -11.36
C PRO A 233 31.91 4.93 -11.51
N SER A 234 32.38 5.16 -12.74
CA SER A 234 33.76 5.57 -13.02
C SER A 234 34.00 7.07 -12.79
N GLY A 235 32.99 7.83 -12.34
CA GLY A 235 33.07 9.28 -12.10
C GLY A 235 32.90 10.14 -13.34
N LYS A 236 32.58 9.55 -14.50
CA LYS A 236 32.33 10.28 -15.75
C LYS A 236 30.87 10.72 -15.81
N GLU A 237 30.67 12.01 -16.04
CA GLU A 237 29.35 12.60 -16.26
C GLU A 237 28.90 12.35 -17.71
N LEU A 238 27.68 11.85 -17.88
CA LEU A 238 27.09 11.53 -19.17
C LEU A 238 25.72 12.23 -19.32
N PRO A 239 25.37 12.68 -20.53
CA PRO A 239 24.07 13.30 -20.78
C PRO A 239 22.92 12.30 -20.58
N LEU A 240 21.88 12.72 -19.87
CA LEU A 240 20.59 12.04 -19.82
C LEU A 240 19.58 12.91 -20.56
N ASP A 241 19.34 12.56 -21.83
CA ASP A 241 18.49 13.34 -22.72
C ASP A 241 17.00 13.16 -22.43
N VAL A 242 16.22 14.21 -22.71
CA VAL A 242 14.76 14.07 -22.82
C VAL A 242 14.38 13.15 -23.99
N ASP A 243 13.34 12.34 -23.82
CA ASP A 243 12.75 11.60 -24.92
C ASP A 243 11.94 12.53 -25.82
N ALA A 244 12.63 13.12 -26.79
CA ALA A 244 12.05 14.04 -27.77
C ALA A 244 10.92 13.43 -28.63
N THR A 245 10.69 12.11 -28.59
CA THR A 245 9.53 11.50 -29.27
C THR A 245 8.23 11.67 -28.50
N LYS A 246 8.31 11.98 -27.20
CA LYS A 246 7.18 12.15 -26.29
C LYS A 246 6.97 13.60 -25.84
N LEU A 247 7.83 14.51 -26.30
CA LEU A 247 7.75 15.93 -26.01
C LEU A 247 7.42 16.71 -27.28
N ASP A 248 6.59 17.75 -27.16
CA ASP A 248 6.36 18.68 -28.26
C ASP A 248 7.70 19.30 -28.72
N PRO A 249 8.03 19.26 -30.02
CA PRO A 249 9.31 19.76 -30.54
C PRO A 249 9.61 21.22 -30.17
N THR A 250 8.59 22.05 -29.94
CA THR A 250 8.74 23.46 -29.53
C THR A 250 9.25 23.63 -28.11
N PHE A 251 9.21 22.58 -27.29
CA PHE A 251 9.74 22.53 -25.93
C PHE A 251 11.01 21.69 -25.83
N VAL A 252 11.59 21.24 -26.93
CA VAL A 252 12.90 20.57 -26.93
C VAL A 252 14.02 21.62 -26.97
N ALA A 253 14.95 21.54 -26.03
CA ALA A 253 16.13 22.40 -25.98
C ALA A 253 17.37 21.64 -26.48
N ASN A 254 18.28 22.33 -27.16
CA ASN A 254 19.51 21.72 -27.70
C ASN A 254 20.75 22.37 -27.07
N GLY A 255 21.53 21.55 -26.38
CA GLY A 255 22.84 21.88 -25.84
C GLY A 255 23.99 21.55 -26.80
N ALA A 256 25.21 21.74 -26.32
CA ALA A 256 26.42 21.28 -26.99
C ALA A 256 26.44 19.74 -27.12
N ALA A 257 27.25 19.22 -28.04
CA ALA A 257 27.43 17.78 -28.25
C ALA A 257 26.13 16.98 -28.47
N ALA A 258 25.10 17.62 -29.04
CA ALA A 258 23.78 17.04 -29.28
C ALA A 258 23.00 16.63 -28.02
N HIS A 259 23.37 17.15 -26.85
CA HIS A 259 22.62 16.94 -25.62
C HIS A 259 21.25 17.63 -25.70
N LYS A 260 20.17 16.91 -25.37
CA LYS A 260 18.80 17.40 -25.47
C LYS A 260 18.20 17.61 -24.09
N GLY A 261 17.78 18.85 -23.84
CA GLY A 261 17.00 19.25 -22.69
C GLY A 261 15.56 19.59 -23.09
N TYR A 262 14.85 20.24 -22.20
CA TYR A 262 13.51 20.74 -22.44
C TYR A 262 13.34 22.17 -21.94
N ILE A 263 12.30 22.83 -22.41
CA ILE A 263 11.98 24.22 -22.13
C ILE A 263 10.82 24.27 -21.14
N MET A 264 10.97 25.08 -20.09
CA MET A 264 9.89 25.48 -19.20
C MET A 264 9.59 26.96 -19.40
N LYS A 265 8.31 27.30 -19.61
CA LYS A 265 7.84 28.68 -19.73
C LYS A 265 6.89 29.01 -18.58
N PHE A 266 7.07 30.18 -18.00
CA PHE A 266 6.25 30.71 -16.92
C PHE A 266 5.39 31.87 -17.41
N ASP A 267 4.19 32.01 -16.86
CA ASP A 267 3.32 33.14 -17.15
C ASP A 267 3.76 34.39 -16.38
N THR A 268 3.03 35.50 -16.57
CA THR A 268 3.32 36.75 -15.87
C THR A 268 3.05 36.70 -14.37
N SER A 269 2.34 35.69 -13.89
CA SER A 269 2.10 35.45 -12.45
C SER A 269 3.19 34.59 -11.81
N GLY A 270 4.17 34.11 -12.59
CA GLY A 270 5.25 33.26 -12.11
C GLY A 270 4.85 31.78 -11.97
N GLN A 271 3.68 31.40 -12.49
CA GLN A 271 3.22 30.01 -12.54
C GLN A 271 3.65 29.35 -13.84
N LEU A 272 3.77 28.03 -13.85
CA LEU A 272 4.05 27.27 -15.07
C LEU A 272 2.90 27.48 -16.07
N GLN A 273 3.23 27.87 -17.31
CA GLN A 273 2.21 27.99 -18.35
C GLN A 273 1.56 26.64 -18.61
N ALA A 274 0.24 26.61 -18.83
CA ALA A 274 -0.48 25.37 -19.09
C ALA A 274 0.00 24.59 -20.33
N SER A 275 0.64 25.28 -21.29
CA SER A 275 1.27 24.67 -22.46
C SER A 275 2.66 24.10 -22.18
N SER A 276 3.31 24.51 -21.09
CA SER A 276 4.62 23.99 -20.72
C SER A 276 4.48 22.57 -20.15
N PRO A 277 5.43 21.69 -20.46
CA PRO A 277 5.38 20.32 -19.97
C PRO A 277 5.62 20.27 -18.46
N SER A 278 4.73 19.59 -17.74
CA SER A 278 4.88 19.29 -16.30
C SER A 278 5.37 17.87 -16.04
N VAL A 279 5.33 16.99 -17.04
CA VAL A 279 5.84 15.62 -16.98
C VAL A 279 6.85 15.44 -18.11
N ILE A 280 8.06 15.03 -17.76
CA ILE A 280 9.18 14.89 -18.70
C ILE A 280 9.70 13.45 -18.65
N ASP A 281 9.53 12.72 -19.74
CA ASP A 281 10.13 11.41 -19.90
C ASP A 281 11.56 11.54 -20.43
N MET A 282 12.51 10.91 -19.75
CA MET A 282 13.89 10.79 -20.19
C MET A 282 14.07 9.55 -21.06
N VAL A 283 15.13 9.54 -21.88
CA VAL A 283 15.56 8.32 -22.55
C VAL A 283 16.00 7.27 -21.52
N ASN A 284 15.92 5.99 -21.88
CA ASN A 284 16.44 4.93 -21.03
C ASN A 284 17.97 4.97 -20.91
N PHE A 285 18.50 4.33 -19.87
CA PHE A 285 19.93 4.35 -19.56
C PHE A 285 20.78 3.73 -20.67
N LYS A 286 20.29 2.71 -21.37
CA LYS A 286 20.92 2.14 -22.57
C LYS A 286 21.14 3.20 -23.66
N LYS A 287 20.11 3.99 -23.97
CA LYS A 287 20.18 5.04 -25.00
C LYS A 287 21.04 6.23 -24.55
N ALA A 288 21.06 6.53 -23.26
CA ALA A 288 21.98 7.51 -22.66
C ALA A 288 23.44 7.00 -22.57
N GLY A 289 23.70 5.72 -22.85
CA GLY A 289 25.03 5.12 -22.75
C GLY A 289 25.54 5.01 -21.30
N ILE A 290 24.63 4.99 -20.32
CA ILE A 290 24.96 4.84 -18.91
C ILE A 290 25.24 3.36 -18.64
N ASP A 291 26.47 3.05 -18.24
CA ASP A 291 26.85 1.69 -17.84
C ASP A 291 26.34 1.38 -16.43
N VAL A 292 25.40 0.44 -16.37
CA VAL A 292 24.75 -0.03 -15.14
C VAL A 292 25.28 -1.37 -14.63
N GLY A 293 26.38 -1.89 -15.20
CA GLY A 293 27.12 -3.02 -14.64
C GLY A 293 26.31 -4.32 -14.48
N GLY A 294 25.31 -4.54 -15.34
CA GLY A 294 24.44 -5.73 -15.33
C GLY A 294 23.04 -5.53 -14.74
N ALA A 295 22.73 -4.33 -14.22
CA ALA A 295 21.36 -3.96 -13.90
C ALA A 295 20.52 -3.75 -15.18
N ASP A 296 19.20 -3.61 -15.03
CA ASP A 296 18.28 -3.30 -16.13
C ASP A 296 18.64 -1.96 -16.83
N ASP A 297 19.17 -2.05 -18.04
CA ASP A 297 19.55 -0.91 -18.88
C ASP A 297 18.35 -0.25 -19.60
N SER A 298 17.18 -0.89 -19.55
CA SER A 298 15.94 -0.36 -20.11
C SER A 298 15.22 0.62 -19.16
N GLN A 299 15.72 0.75 -17.92
CA GLN A 299 15.25 1.73 -16.95
C GLN A 299 15.24 3.15 -17.53
N ALA A 300 14.12 3.84 -17.36
CA ALA A 300 13.92 5.23 -17.73
C ALA A 300 13.35 6.00 -16.55
N LEU A 301 13.60 7.31 -16.53
CA LEU A 301 13.12 8.22 -15.49
C LEU A 301 12.06 9.16 -16.06
N THR A 302 11.02 9.41 -15.27
CA THR A 302 10.01 10.43 -15.51
C THR A 302 10.12 11.51 -14.44
N MET A 303 10.31 12.75 -14.86
CA MET A 303 10.34 13.93 -13.97
C MET A 303 8.95 14.54 -13.91
N ASN A 304 8.38 14.66 -12.71
CA ASN A 304 7.08 15.26 -12.48
C ASN A 304 7.25 16.59 -11.75
N TYR A 305 6.99 17.68 -12.43
CA TYR A 305 7.03 19.01 -11.84
C TYR A 305 5.72 19.32 -11.10
N LYS A 306 5.79 19.35 -9.77
CA LYS A 306 4.68 19.70 -8.88
C LYS A 306 4.76 21.19 -8.55
N GLU A 307 3.94 21.97 -9.25
CA GLU A 307 3.77 23.41 -9.06
C GLU A 307 5.12 24.18 -9.09
N PRO A 308 5.91 24.07 -10.18
CA PRO A 308 7.13 24.87 -10.27
C PRO A 308 6.77 26.34 -10.44
N THR A 309 7.57 27.21 -9.84
CA THR A 309 7.34 28.65 -9.82
C THR A 309 8.55 29.43 -10.31
N GLN A 310 8.31 30.66 -10.76
CA GLN A 310 9.34 31.63 -11.08
C GLN A 310 9.07 32.95 -10.34
N TYR A 311 9.67 33.11 -9.16
CA TYR A 311 9.53 34.31 -8.33
C TYR A 311 10.86 35.03 -8.11
N ALA A 312 10.80 36.21 -7.48
CA ALA A 312 12.00 36.96 -7.08
C ALA A 312 12.75 36.31 -5.90
N SER A 313 12.16 35.29 -5.27
CA SER A 313 12.78 34.50 -4.20
C SER A 313 14.02 33.75 -4.70
N PRO A 314 14.95 33.39 -3.80
CA PRO A 314 16.14 32.61 -4.17
C PRO A 314 15.80 31.29 -4.84
N PHE A 315 16.76 30.74 -5.58
CA PHE A 315 16.63 29.43 -6.19
C PHE A 315 16.47 28.37 -5.11
N GLU A 316 15.38 27.61 -5.17
CA GLU A 316 15.06 26.55 -4.23
C GLU A 316 14.53 25.35 -5.01
N VAL A 317 14.95 24.16 -4.62
CA VAL A 317 14.49 22.90 -5.20
C VAL A 317 14.17 21.95 -4.06
N ARG A 318 12.98 21.36 -4.13
CA ARG A 318 12.48 20.31 -3.24
C ARG A 318 12.19 19.09 -4.12
N GLN A 319 12.82 17.97 -3.78
CA GLN A 319 12.70 16.70 -4.48
C GLN A 319 12.42 15.60 -3.47
#